data_AF-A0A1V6IW48-F1
#
_entry.id   AF-A0A1V6IW48-F1
#
_cell.length_a   1.000
_cell.length_b   1.000
_cell.length_c   1.000
_cell.angle_alpha   90.00
_cell.angle_beta   90.00
_cell.angle_gamma   90.00
#
_symmetry.space_group_name_H-M   'P 1'
#
loop_
_entity.id
_entity.type
_entity.pdbx_description
1 polymer ?
#
loop_
_entity_poly.entity_id
_entity_poly.type
_entity_poly.pdbx_seq_one_letter_code
_entity_poly.pdbx_strand_id
1 'polypeptide(L)'
;MTNTIIGKMGSNLICTLSNIKVLTVFEKVLSLVIAFLYPVKELFYLMFVFLLINSVSGIYKNVIRNKEKFSTKKFRCTFEKLISYLIMILLIYIFENILLHSSGYYITRIVTGLVVLIEFKGITENLDFIAGQKVFTKIFKEVNKLFTNGIK
;
A
#
# COMPACT_ATOMS: atom_id res chain seq x y z
N MET A 1 -29.71 43.02 23.49
CA MET A 1 -28.88 42.69 22.31
C MET A 1 -27.50 42.15 22.69
N THR A 2 -26.88 42.64 23.77
CA THR A 2 -25.56 42.21 24.29
C THR A 2 -25.49 40.76 24.80
N ASN A 3 -26.51 40.26 25.51
CA ASN A 3 -26.53 38.87 26.00
C ASN A 3 -26.51 37.82 24.88
N THR A 4 -27.09 38.11 23.72
CA THR A 4 -27.13 37.20 22.57
C THR A 4 -25.76 37.08 21.88
N ILE A 5 -24.98 38.16 21.86
CA ILE A 5 -23.64 38.20 21.27
C ILE A 5 -22.64 37.43 22.14
N ILE A 6 -22.71 37.61 23.47
CA ILE A 6 -21.86 36.91 24.44
C ILE A 6 -22.13 35.39 24.42
N GLY A 7 -23.40 34.98 24.35
CA GLY A 7 -23.76 33.55 24.23
C GLY A 7 -23.29 32.91 22.92
N LYS A 8 -23.36 33.65 21.80
CA LYS A 8 -22.88 33.17 20.49
C LYS A 8 -21.35 33.07 20.44
N MET A 9 -20.65 34.00 21.10
CA MET A 9 -19.19 33.99 21.20
C MET A 9 -18.69 32.85 22.10
N GLY A 10 -19.36 32.60 23.24
CA GLY A 10 -19.07 31.45 24.11
C GLY A 10 -19.31 30.09 23.42
N SER A 11 -20.40 29.95 22.66
CA SER A 11 -20.69 28.75 21.87
C SER A 11 -19.61 28.47 20.81
N ASN A 12 -19.17 29.50 20.09
CA ASN A 12 -18.09 29.38 19.10
C ASN A 12 -16.75 29.01 19.75
N LEU A 13 -16.47 29.52 20.96
CA LEU A 13 -15.25 29.19 21.70
C LEU A 13 -15.25 27.73 22.19
N ILE A 14 -16.39 27.23 22.66
CA ILE A 14 -16.53 25.83 23.08
C ILE A 14 -16.40 24.87 21.88
N CYS A 15 -16.99 25.24 20.74
CA CYS A 15 -16.89 24.46 19.51
C CYS A 15 -15.45 24.39 18.97
N THR A 16 -14.74 25.52 18.97
CA THR A 16 -13.32 25.56 18.55
C THR A 16 -12.41 24.78 19.50
N LEU A 17 -12.59 24.92 20.83
CA LEU A 17 -11.85 24.13 21.82
C LEU A 17 -12.14 22.62 21.71
N SER A 18 -13.38 22.24 21.41
CA SER A 18 -13.77 20.85 21.15
C SER A 18 -13.05 20.28 19.92
N ASN A 19 -13.04 21.03 18.81
CA ASN A 19 -12.37 20.61 17.57
C ASN A 19 -10.86 20.44 17.76
N ILE A 20 -10.21 21.32 18.54
CA ILE A 20 -8.78 21.20 18.86
C ILE A 20 -8.51 19.91 19.65
N LYS A 21 -9.34 19.58 20.65
CA LYS A 21 -9.19 18.32 21.40
C LYS A 21 -9.36 17.09 20.51
N VAL A 22 -10.39 17.08 19.65
CA VAL A 22 -10.62 16.00 18.69
C VAL A 22 -9.41 15.81 17.77
N LEU A 23 -8.86 16.90 17.24
CA LEU A 23 -7.67 16.87 16.39
C LEU A 23 -6.46 16.28 17.13
N THR A 24 -6.19 16.70 18.37
CA THR A 24 -5.07 16.16 19.17
C THR A 24 -5.24 14.68 19.52
N VAL A 25 -6.47 14.20 19.73
CA VAL A 25 -6.75 12.77 19.95
C VAL A 25 -6.48 11.99 18.67
N PHE A 26 -6.91 12.52 17.51
CA PHE A 26 -6.65 11.92 16.22
C PHE A 26 -5.16 11.78 15.92
N GLU A 27 -4.37 12.84 16.17
CA GLU A 27 -2.91 12.82 16.01
C GLU A 27 -2.23 11.76 16.89
N LYS A 28 -2.68 11.60 18.14
CA LYS A 28 -2.16 10.59 19.06
C LYS A 28 -2.46 9.17 18.60
N VAL A 29 -3.69 8.92 18.13
CA VAL A 29 -4.08 7.62 17.57
C VAL A 29 -3.25 7.30 16.33
N LEU A 30 -3.07 8.28 15.43
CA LEU A 30 -2.25 8.10 14.23
C LEU A 30 -0.79 7.81 14.58
N SER A 31 -0.22 8.54 15.54
CA SER A 31 1.15 8.34 16.01
C SER A 31 1.35 6.95 16.61
N LEU A 32 0.36 6.44 17.35
CA LEU A 32 0.39 5.08 17.89
C LEU A 32 0.45 4.04 16.75
N VAL A 33 -0.40 4.17 15.74
CA VAL A 33 -0.41 3.26 14.58
C VAL A 33 0.94 3.30 13.85
N ILE A 34 1.52 4.48 13.64
CA ILE A 34 2.84 4.62 13.01
C ILE A 34 3.93 3.97 13.85
N ALA A 35 3.91 4.14 15.18
CA ALA A 35 4.87 3.51 16.09
C ALA A 35 4.82 1.98 16.00
N PHE A 36 3.62 1.40 15.90
CA PHE A 36 3.46 -0.06 15.73
C PHE A 36 3.93 -0.57 14.36
N LEU A 37 3.83 0.24 13.30
CA LEU A 37 4.30 -0.11 11.96
C LEU A 37 5.79 0.17 11.75
N TYR A 38 6.40 1.01 12.59
CA TYR A 38 7.81 1.38 12.51
C TYR A 38 8.78 0.19 12.39
N PRO A 39 8.67 -0.91 13.15
CA PRO A 39 9.60 -2.04 13.03
C PRO A 39 9.54 -2.77 11.68
N VAL A 40 8.42 -2.66 10.96
CA VAL A 40 8.21 -3.31 9.66
C VAL A 40 8.13 -2.30 8.50
N LYS A 41 8.57 -1.06 8.72
CA LYS A 41 8.42 0.05 7.76
C LYS A 41 8.97 -0.27 6.37
N GLU A 42 10.13 -0.91 6.29
CA GLU A 42 10.80 -1.24 5.02
C GLU A 42 10.02 -2.28 4.21
N LEU A 43 9.51 -3.30 4.90
CA LEU A 43 8.67 -4.35 4.32
C LEU A 43 7.35 -3.78 3.81
N PHE A 44 6.76 -2.86 4.58
CA PHE A 44 5.56 -2.15 4.18
C PHE A 44 5.80 -1.27 2.94
N TYR A 45 6.87 -0.48 2.90
CA TYR A 45 7.19 0.36 1.74
C TYR A 45 7.37 -0.47 0.47
N LEU A 46 8.09 -1.60 0.57
CA LEU A 46 8.28 -2.49 -0.57
C LEU A 46 6.94 -3.03 -1.08
N MET A 47 6.12 -3.59 -0.19
CA MET A 47 4.79 -4.08 -0.54
C MET A 47 3.92 -2.97 -1.14
N PHE A 48 3.98 -1.75 -0.59
CA PHE A 48 3.13 -0.63 -0.99
C PHE A 48 3.46 -0.16 -2.40
N VAL A 49 4.75 -0.06 -2.73
CA VAL A 49 5.20 0.29 -4.08
C VAL A 49 4.68 -0.72 -5.11
N PHE A 50 4.83 -2.03 -4.85
CA PHE A 50 4.35 -3.05 -5.79
C PHE A 50 2.83 -3.05 -5.92
N LEU A 51 2.10 -2.94 -4.81
CA LEU A 51 0.64 -2.84 -4.83
C LEU A 51 0.18 -1.60 -5.62
N LEU A 52 0.84 -0.45 -5.46
CA LEU A 52 0.52 0.76 -6.22
C LEU A 52 0.76 0.57 -7.71
N ILE A 53 1.92 0.04 -8.11
CA ILE A 53 2.22 -0.22 -9.53
C ILE A 53 1.20 -1.21 -10.12
N ASN A 54 0.86 -2.26 -9.36
CA ASN A 54 -0.15 -3.23 -9.80
C ASN A 54 -1.54 -2.58 -9.95
N SER A 55 -1.91 -1.70 -9.03
CA SER A 55 -3.18 -0.99 -9.05
C SER A 55 -3.26 -0.02 -10.22
N VAL A 56 -2.22 0.79 -10.43
CA VAL A 56 -2.14 1.74 -11.56
C VAL A 56 -2.16 1.01 -12.90
N SER A 57 -1.37 -0.06 -13.05
CA SER A 57 -1.36 -0.87 -14.27
C SER A 57 -2.71 -1.55 -14.54
N GLY A 58 -3.39 -2.02 -13.49
CA GLY A 58 -4.73 -2.60 -13.59
C GLY A 58 -5.81 -1.58 -13.97
N ILE A 59 -5.74 -0.36 -13.42
CA ILE A 59 -6.63 0.75 -13.78
C ILE A 59 -6.38 1.16 -15.23
N TYR A 60 -5.12 1.33 -15.63
CA TYR A 60 -4.76 1.68 -17.01
C TYR A 60 -5.31 0.64 -18.00
N LYS A 61 -5.10 -0.65 -17.73
CA LYS A 61 -5.64 -1.76 -18.52
C LYS A 61 -7.15 -1.67 -18.68
N ASN A 62 -7.89 -1.54 -17.58
CA ASN A 62 -9.35 -1.62 -17.63
C ASN A 62 -9.99 -0.35 -18.18
N VAL A 63 -9.55 0.82 -17.72
CA VAL A 63 -10.19 2.11 -18.05
C VAL A 63 -9.73 2.62 -19.40
N ILE A 64 -8.42 2.57 -19.68
CA ILE A 64 -7.87 3.20 -20.89
C ILE A 64 -7.89 2.21 -22.05
N ARG A 65 -7.41 0.98 -21.85
CA ARG A 65 -7.32 -0.01 -22.94
C ARG A 65 -8.68 -0.65 -23.26
N ASN A 66 -9.42 -1.09 -22.24
CA ASN A 66 -10.70 -1.78 -22.43
C ASN A 66 -11.91 -0.84 -22.42
N LYS A 67 -11.72 0.46 -22.15
CA LYS A 67 -12.79 1.47 -22.06
C LYS A 67 -13.90 1.10 -21.06
N GLU A 68 -13.56 0.31 -20.04
CA GLU A 68 -14.50 -0.04 -18.99
C GLU A 68 -14.74 1.15 -18.06
N LYS A 69 -15.97 1.29 -17.57
CA LYS A 69 -16.27 2.29 -16.54
C LYS A 69 -15.52 1.94 -15.26
N PHE A 70 -14.95 2.96 -14.61
CA PHE A 70 -14.34 2.80 -13.30
C PHE A 70 -15.39 2.27 -12.31
N SER A 71 -15.11 1.12 -11.70
CA SER A 71 -16.01 0.48 -10.74
C SER A 71 -15.42 0.60 -9.34
N THR A 72 -16.21 1.14 -8.41
CA THR A 72 -15.88 1.20 -6.98
C THR A 72 -15.60 -0.17 -6.39
N LYS A 73 -16.20 -1.24 -6.95
CA LYS A 73 -15.95 -2.63 -6.54
C LYS A 73 -14.48 -3.03 -6.75
N LYS A 74 -13.88 -2.67 -7.89
CA LYS A 74 -12.47 -2.99 -8.19
C LYS A 74 -11.51 -2.22 -7.28
N PHE A 75 -11.85 -0.95 -6.99
CA PHE A 75 -11.09 -0.15 -6.04
C PHE A 75 -11.18 -0.70 -4.61
N ARG A 76 -12.37 -1.14 -4.18
CA ARG A 76 -12.57 -1.77 -2.87
C ARG A 76 -11.70 -3.01 -2.71
N CYS A 77 -11.62 -3.87 -3.71
CA CYS A 77 -10.73 -5.05 -3.66
C CYS A 77 -9.26 -4.68 -3.51
N THR A 78 -8.81 -3.57 -4.10
CA THR A 78 -7.44 -3.06 -3.94
C THR A 78 -7.20 -2.57 -2.52
N PHE A 79 -8.17 -1.87 -1.95
CA PHE A 79 -8.12 -1.39 -0.58
C PHE A 79 -8.17 -2.55 0.44
N GLU A 80 -8.99 -3.56 0.18
CA GLU A 80 -9.04 -4.81 0.95
C GLU A 80 -7.65 -5.48 0.96
N LYS A 81 -6.97 -5.60 -0.20
CA LYS A 81 -5.59 -6.10 -0.26
C LYS A 81 -4.63 -5.30 0.60
N LEU A 82 -4.68 -3.96 0.53
CA LEU A 82 -3.81 -3.08 1.32
C LEU A 82 -3.95 -3.37 2.83
N ILE A 83 -5.20 -3.42 3.32
CA ILE A 83 -5.49 -3.71 4.73
C ILE A 83 -5.07 -5.14 5.08
N SER A 84 -5.39 -6.13 4.25
CA SER A 84 -5.03 -7.54 4.50
C SER A 84 -3.53 -7.72 4.60
N TYR A 85 -2.74 -7.09 3.73
CA TYR A 85 -1.29 -7.18 3.77
C TYR A 85 -0.69 -6.47 4.98
N LEU A 86 -1.22 -5.30 5.35
CA LEU A 86 -0.84 -4.62 6.59
C LEU A 86 -1.03 -5.50 7.83
N ILE A 87 -2.23 -6.07 7.97
CA ILE A 87 -2.57 -6.95 9.10
C ILE A 87 -1.68 -8.19 9.10
N MET A 88 -1.51 -8.82 7.95
CA MET A 88 -0.72 -10.05 7.83
C MET A 88 0.77 -9.81 8.17
N ILE A 89 1.41 -8.76 7.64
CA ILE A 89 2.81 -8.45 7.96
C ILE A 89 2.96 -8.20 9.47
N LEU A 90 2.01 -7.46 10.07
CA LEU A 90 2.04 -7.17 11.51
C LEU A 90 1.84 -8.44 12.36
N LEU A 91 0.89 -9.31 12.00
CA LEU A 91 0.63 -10.56 12.71
C LEU A 91 1.84 -11.50 12.65
N ILE A 92 2.48 -11.60 11.49
CA ILE A 92 3.67 -12.43 11.33
C ILE A 92 4.85 -11.85 12.11
N TYR A 93 5.02 -10.53 12.10
CA TYR A 93 6.04 -9.85 12.91
C TYR A 93 5.84 -10.10 14.41
N ILE A 94 4.59 -10.00 14.89
CA ILE A 94 4.24 -10.31 16.28
C ILE A 94 4.51 -11.79 16.59
N PHE A 95 4.13 -12.69 15.70
CA PHE A 95 4.38 -14.12 15.85
C PHE A 95 5.88 -14.43 15.94
N GLU A 96 6.68 -13.84 15.06
CA GLU A 96 8.13 -14.02 15.02
C GLU A 96 8.82 -13.48 16.28
N ASN A 97 8.49 -12.26 16.71
CA ASN A 97 9.23 -11.58 17.77
C ASN A 97 8.69 -11.84 19.17
N ILE A 98 7.37 -12.01 19.32
CA ILE A 98 6.73 -12.17 20.63
C ILE A 98 6.51 -13.65 20.96
N LEU A 99 6.08 -14.47 20.00
CA LEU A 99 5.77 -15.88 20.29
C LEU A 99 7.01 -16.77 20.16
N LEU A 100 7.76 -16.64 19.07
CA LEU A 100 8.95 -17.47 18.83
C LEU A 100 10.20 -17.00 19.59
N HIS A 101 10.18 -15.79 20.17
CA HIS A 101 11.32 -15.19 20.88
C HIS A 101 12.65 -15.28 20.12
N SER A 102 12.59 -15.25 18.79
CA SER A 102 13.76 -15.48 17.94
C SER A 102 13.99 -14.27 17.07
N SER A 103 15.11 -13.59 17.31
CA SER A 103 15.61 -12.50 16.49
C SER A 103 16.31 -12.97 15.21
N GLY A 104 16.44 -14.28 15.00
CA GLY A 104 17.21 -14.88 13.91
C GLY A 104 16.39 -15.42 12.74
N TYR A 105 15.06 -15.50 12.87
CA TYR A 105 14.21 -15.98 11.78
C TYR A 105 13.80 -14.81 10.87
N TYR A 106 13.87 -15.02 9.56
CA TYR A 106 13.49 -14.00 8.57
C TYR A 106 12.06 -14.24 8.03
N ILE A 107 11.16 -14.80 8.84
CA ILE A 107 9.83 -15.28 8.39
C ILE A 107 9.01 -14.11 7.84
N THR A 108 8.96 -12.99 8.57
CA THR A 108 8.26 -11.77 8.16
C THR A 108 8.76 -11.27 6.80
N ARG A 109 10.08 -11.34 6.56
CA ARG A 109 10.68 -10.94 5.27
C ARG A 109 10.32 -11.91 4.16
N ILE A 110 10.37 -13.22 4.43
CA ILE A 110 10.02 -14.27 3.47
C ILE A 110 8.56 -14.12 3.03
N VAL A 111 7.64 -14.00 3.99
CA VAL A 111 6.21 -13.88 3.67
C VAL A 111 5.93 -12.57 2.94
N THR A 112 6.53 -11.45 3.35
CA THR A 112 6.43 -10.19 2.60
C THR A 112 6.95 -10.35 1.18
N GLY A 113 8.09 -11.05 1.00
CA GLY A 113 8.66 -11.34 -0.32
C GLY A 113 7.70 -12.14 -1.21
N LEU A 114 7.04 -13.16 -0.67
CA LEU A 114 6.02 -13.93 -1.40
C LEU A 114 4.85 -13.05 -1.86
N VAL A 115 4.42 -12.12 -1.01
CA VAL A 115 3.33 -11.18 -1.32
C VAL A 115 3.74 -10.22 -2.42
N VAL A 116 4.96 -9.70 -2.34
CA VAL A 116 5.56 -8.85 -3.38
C VAL A 116 5.62 -9.61 -4.71
N LEU A 117 5.96 -10.90 -4.70
CA LEU A 117 5.97 -11.73 -5.92
C LEU A 117 4.56 -11.92 -6.51
N ILE A 118 3.53 -12.06 -5.68
CA ILE A 118 2.13 -12.12 -6.13
C ILE A 118 1.74 -10.81 -6.83
N GLU A 119 2.07 -9.67 -6.23
CA GLU A 119 1.78 -8.36 -6.82
C GLU A 119 2.62 -8.12 -8.09
N PHE A 120 3.89 -8.54 -8.10
CA PHE A 120 4.74 -8.49 -9.28
C PHE A 120 4.17 -9.30 -10.44
N LYS A 121 3.69 -10.53 -10.18
CA LYS A 121 3.00 -11.33 -11.19
C LYS A 121 1.80 -10.58 -11.77
N GLY A 122 0.98 -9.95 -10.92
CA GLY A 122 -0.14 -9.11 -11.36
C GLY A 122 0.30 -7.95 -12.27
N ILE A 123 1.41 -7.28 -11.94
CA ILE A 123 2.01 -6.25 -12.79
C ILE A 123 2.37 -6.82 -14.16
N THR A 124 3.05 -7.97 -14.20
CA THR A 124 3.45 -8.60 -15.46
C THR A 124 2.25 -8.96 -16.33
N GLU A 125 1.18 -9.48 -15.74
CA GLU A 125 -0.07 -9.81 -16.45
C GLU A 125 -0.75 -8.55 -17.01
N ASN A 126 -0.76 -7.46 -16.24
CA ASN A 126 -1.32 -6.19 -16.71
C ASN A 126 -0.49 -5.60 -17.85
N LEU A 127 0.85 -5.61 -17.73
CA LEU A 127 1.75 -5.10 -18.77
C LEU A 127 1.71 -5.94 -20.05
N ASP A 128 1.70 -7.26 -19.94
CA ASP A 128 1.60 -8.17 -21.08
C ASP A 128 0.31 -7.93 -21.86
N PHE A 129 -0.79 -7.71 -21.15
CA PHE A 129 -2.06 -7.33 -21.78
C PHE A 129 -1.99 -5.98 -22.47
N ILE A 130 -1.44 -4.96 -21.81
CA ILE A 130 -1.32 -3.60 -22.37
C ILE A 130 -0.44 -3.61 -23.64
N ALA A 131 0.67 -4.34 -23.61
CA ALA A 131 1.62 -4.43 -24.70
C ALA A 131 1.20 -5.41 -25.82
N GLY A 132 0.21 -6.28 -25.57
CA GLY A 132 -0.23 -7.32 -26.50
C GLY A 132 0.80 -8.44 -26.74
N GLN A 133 1.85 -8.51 -25.92
CA GLN A 133 2.93 -9.49 -26.01
C GLN A 133 3.56 -9.66 -24.63
N LYS A 134 4.26 -10.78 -24.41
CA LYS A 134 5.01 -11.00 -23.16
C LYS A 134 6.19 -10.03 -23.06
N VAL A 135 6.02 -8.94 -22.31
CA VAL A 135 6.97 -7.82 -22.21
C VAL A 135 8.30 -8.32 -21.67
N PHE A 136 8.27 -9.07 -20.57
CA PHE A 136 9.47 -9.60 -19.94
C PHE A 136 10.21 -10.58 -20.85
N THR A 137 9.50 -11.46 -21.56
CA THR A 137 10.12 -12.38 -22.52
C THR A 137 10.83 -11.63 -23.65
N LYS A 138 10.28 -10.49 -24.11
CA LYS A 138 10.92 -9.65 -25.12
C LYS A 138 12.17 -8.96 -24.57
N ILE A 139 12.09 -8.39 -23.36
CA ILE A 139 13.25 -7.77 -22.69
C ILE A 139 14.37 -8.81 -22.51
N PHE A 140 14.06 -10.01 -22.00
CA PHE A 140 15.07 -11.06 -21.83
C PHE A 140 15.71 -11.49 -23.15
N LYS A 141 14.93 -11.55 -24.24
CA LYS A 141 15.47 -11.83 -25.58
C LYS A 141 16.45 -10.75 -26.04
N GLU A 142 16.11 -9.48 -25.86
CA GLU A 142 16.99 -8.37 -26.27
C GLU A 142 18.25 -8.29 -25.39
N VAL A 143 18.11 -8.48 -24.08
CA VAL A 143 19.26 -8.56 -23.16
C VAL A 143 20.18 -9.72 -23.54
N ASN A 144 19.63 -10.91 -23.81
CA ASN A 144 20.44 -12.07 -24.19
C ASN A 144 21.18 -11.86 -25.52
N LYS A 145 20.55 -11.18 -26.50
CA LYS A 145 21.21 -10.78 -27.76
C LYS A 145 22.38 -9.82 -27.52
N LEU A 146 22.24 -8.86 -26.59
CA LEU A 146 23.33 -7.93 -26.25
C LEU A 146 24.52 -8.67 -25.62
N PHE A 147 24.26 -9.62 -24.70
CA PHE A 147 25.31 -10.44 -24.12
C PHE A 147 25.99 -11.36 -25.15
N THR A 148 25.23 -11.98 -26.06
CA THR A 148 25.83 -12.85 -27.09
C THR A 148 26.59 -12.08 -28.17
N ASN A 149 26.19 -10.85 -28.51
CA ASN A 149 26.89 -10.01 -29.48
C ASN A 149 28.09 -9.25 -28.88
N GLY A 150 28.10 -8.98 -27.56
CA GLY A 150 29.21 -8.33 -26.86
C GLY A 150 30.37 -9.27 -26.48
N ILE A 151 30.25 -10.58 -26.72
CA ILE A 151 31.31 -11.59 -26.51
C ILE A 151 32.06 -11.89 -27.83
N LYS A 152 31.94 -11.02 -28.85
CA LYS A 152 32.78 -11.07 -30.06
C LYS A 152 33.91 -10.06 -30.00
#